data_AF-A0AAW8DPB5-F1
#
_entry.id   AF-A0AAW8DPB5-F1
#
_cell.length_a   1.000
_cell.length_b   1.000
_cell.length_c   1.000
_cell.angle_alpha   90.00
_cell.angle_beta   90.00
_cell.angle_gamma   90.00
#
_symmetry.space_group_name_H-M   'P 1'
#
loop_
_entity.id
_entity.type
_entity.pdbx_description
1 polymer ?
#
loop_
_entity_poly.entity_id
_entity_poly.type
_entity_poly.pdbx_seq_one_letter_code
_entity_poly.pdbx_strand_id
1 'polypeptide(L)'
;MATTMYCWRCKIDLPILTEEEYRQVFPTSFMEQIREYREKTGADLRQAQADVGERALATYERISGFKETNPLALYHHRLSLYGPPCAECGKPLRTPAANYCAACSAPRGRSNATR
;
A
#
# COMPACT_ATOMS: atom_id res chain seq x y z
N MET A 1 -0.05 -12.47 -5.56
CA MET A 1 -1.36 -12.02 -6.05
C MET A 1 -1.89 -11.12 -4.96
N ALA A 2 -1.99 -9.81 -5.26
CA ALA A 2 -2.41 -8.82 -4.28
C ALA A 2 -3.82 -9.16 -3.76
N THR A 3 -4.03 -9.00 -2.45
CA THR A 3 -5.32 -9.31 -1.82
C THR A 3 -6.18 -8.05 -1.79
N THR A 4 -7.43 -8.15 -2.26
CA THR A 4 -8.39 -7.05 -2.17
C THR A 4 -8.83 -6.86 -0.72
N MET A 5 -8.62 -5.66 -0.18
CA MET A 5 -9.07 -5.29 1.17
C MET A 5 -9.38 -3.80 1.25
N TYR A 6 -10.12 -3.42 2.28
CA TYR A 6 -10.55 -2.04 2.47
C TYR A 6 -9.38 -1.12 2.87
N CYS A 7 -9.09 -0.12 2.04
CA CYS A 7 -8.14 0.92 2.38
C CYS A 7 -8.82 2.04 3.17
N TRP A 8 -8.38 2.28 4.41
CA TRP A 8 -8.96 3.33 5.27
C TRP A 8 -8.73 4.75 4.77
N ARG A 9 -7.67 4.98 3.98
CA ARG A 9 -7.35 6.29 3.40
C ARG A 9 -8.15 6.55 2.12
N CYS A 10 -8.27 5.56 1.24
CA CYS A 10 -9.05 5.68 -0.01
C CYS A 10 -10.55 5.49 0.18
N LYS A 11 -10.97 4.82 1.28
CA LYS A 11 -12.37 4.47 1.57
C LYS A 11 -13.03 3.56 0.53
N ILE A 12 -12.25 2.70 -0.11
CA ILE A 12 -12.71 1.70 -1.08
C ILE A 12 -11.97 0.38 -0.86
N ASP A 13 -12.52 -0.71 -1.38
CA ASP A 13 -11.82 -1.98 -1.49
C ASP A 13 -10.93 -1.97 -2.74
N LEU A 14 -9.65 -2.27 -2.56
CA LEU A 14 -8.65 -2.28 -3.63
C LEU A 14 -7.55 -3.30 -3.33
N PRO A 15 -6.71 -3.66 -4.31
CA PRO A 15 -5.58 -4.55 -4.06
C PRO A 15 -4.54 -3.92 -3.12
N ILE A 16 -4.29 -4.54 -1.98
CA ILE A 16 -3.21 -4.18 -1.06
C ILE A 16 -2.03 -5.13 -1.27
N LEU A 17 -0.84 -4.55 -1.39
CA LEU A 17 0.38 -5.29 -1.70
C LEU A 17 0.95 -5.97 -0.45
N THR A 18 1.40 -7.20 -0.62
CA THR A 18 2.33 -7.82 0.32
C THR A 18 3.66 -7.07 0.37
N GLU A 19 4.53 -7.35 1.33
CA GLU A 19 5.86 -6.73 1.41
C GLU A 19 6.74 -7.03 0.19
N GLU A 20 6.60 -8.22 -0.39
CA GLU A 20 7.30 -8.59 -1.62
C GLU A 20 6.80 -7.77 -2.81
N GLU A 21 5.48 -7.68 -2.98
CA GLU A 21 4.87 -6.91 -4.06
C GLU A 21 5.14 -5.40 -3.90
N TYR A 22 5.13 -4.89 -2.67
CA TYR A 22 5.43 -3.49 -2.37
C TYR A 22 6.87 -3.14 -2.76
N ARG A 23 7.84 -4.03 -2.50
CA ARG A 23 9.24 -3.85 -2.92
C ARG A 23 9.42 -3.84 -4.44
N GLN A 24 8.51 -4.43 -5.21
CA GLN A 24 8.56 -4.30 -6.68
C GLN A 24 8.15 -2.91 -7.14
N VAL A 25 7.17 -2.29 -6.47
CA VAL A 25 6.71 -0.91 -6.76
C VAL A 25 7.71 0.13 -6.24
N PHE A 26 8.24 -0.08 -5.03
CA PHE A 26 9.21 0.79 -4.39
C PHE A 26 10.44 -0.03 -3.94
N PRO A 27 11.39 -0.32 -4.86
CA PRO A 27 12.61 -1.06 -4.53
C PRO A 27 13.49 -0.30 -3.53
N THR A 28 13.46 1.02 -3.63
CA THR A 28 14.05 1.97 -2.68
C THR A 28 13.03 3.06 -2.36
N SER A 29 13.38 4.00 -1.48
CA SER A 29 12.49 5.12 -1.17
C SER A 29 12.19 5.95 -2.44
N PHE A 30 10.99 6.54 -2.55
CA PHE A 30 10.64 7.36 -3.71
C PHE A 30 11.60 8.55 -3.90
N MET A 31 12.10 9.13 -2.80
CA MET A 31 13.09 10.20 -2.84
C MET A 31 14.44 9.75 -3.40
N GLU A 32 14.84 8.51 -3.11
CA GLU A 32 16.06 7.90 -3.64
C GLU A 32 15.91 7.60 -5.14
N GLN A 33 14.77 7.04 -5.55
CA GLN A 33 14.47 6.82 -6.97
C GLN A 33 14.45 8.14 -7.77
N ILE A 34 13.88 9.21 -7.21
CA ILE A 34 13.91 10.55 -7.82
C ILE A 34 15.36 11.05 -7.93
N ARG A 35 16.15 10.92 -6.86
CA ARG A 35 17.56 11.35 -6.86
C ARG A 35 18.34 10.63 -7.96
N GLU A 36 18.31 9.31 -7.98
CA GLU A 36 19.00 8.52 -8.99
C GLU A 36 18.55 8.84 -10.41
N TYR A 37 17.25 9.04 -10.61
CA TYR A 37 16.73 9.37 -11.93
C TYR A 37 17.27 10.72 -12.43
N ARG A 38 17.30 11.73 -11.56
CA ARG A 38 17.85 13.05 -11.88
C ARG A 38 19.34 12.98 -12.16
N GLU A 39 20.10 12.23 -11.37
CA GLU A 39 21.54 12.02 -11.57
C GLU A 39 21.83 11.34 -12.93
N LYS A 40 21.00 10.38 -13.33
CA LYS A 40 21.16 9.63 -14.59
C LYS A 40 20.73 10.41 -15.83
N THR A 41 19.71 11.26 -15.72
CA THR A 41 19.05 11.89 -16.89
C THR A 41 19.26 13.39 -17.00
N GLY A 42 19.69 14.05 -15.93
CA GLY A 42 19.70 15.53 -15.86
C GLY A 42 18.31 16.15 -15.73
N ALA A 43 17.25 15.35 -15.54
CA ALA A 43 15.89 15.85 -15.40
C ALA A 43 15.73 16.79 -14.20
N ASP A 44 14.83 17.77 -14.34
CA ASP A 44 14.40 18.58 -13.21
C ASP A 44 13.57 17.75 -12.21
N LEU A 45 13.27 18.34 -11.05
CA LEU A 45 12.54 17.66 -9.99
C LEU A 45 11.11 17.26 -10.41
N ARG A 46 10.42 18.11 -11.17
CA ARG A 46 9.03 17.88 -11.56
C ARG A 46 8.94 16.72 -12.55
N GLN A 47 9.80 16.73 -13.57
CA GLN A 47 9.90 15.64 -14.53
C GLN A 47 10.26 14.33 -13.84
N ALA A 48 11.24 14.36 -12.94
CA ALA A 48 11.63 13.17 -12.18
C ALA A 48 10.50 12.60 -11.31
N GLN A 49 9.75 13.45 -10.64
CA GLN A 49 8.58 13.02 -9.85
C GLN A 49 7.50 12.37 -10.72
N ALA A 50 7.23 12.94 -11.90
CA ALA A 50 6.26 12.39 -12.84
C ALA A 50 6.71 11.01 -13.34
N ASP A 51 7.93 10.90 -13.87
CA ASP A 51 8.42 9.66 -14.48
C ASP A 51 8.57 8.52 -13.46
N VAL A 52 9.09 8.82 -12.26
CA VAL A 52 9.19 7.82 -11.19
C VAL A 52 7.79 7.43 -10.68
N GLY A 53 6.87 8.40 -10.57
CA GLY A 53 5.48 8.14 -10.21
C GLY A 53 4.77 7.23 -11.21
N GLU A 54 4.91 7.51 -12.51
CA GLU A 54 4.33 6.70 -13.59
C GLU A 54 4.86 5.27 -13.59
N ARG A 55 6.16 5.07 -13.35
CA ARG A 55 6.72 3.71 -13.21
C ARG A 55 6.14 2.95 -12.02
N ALA A 56 5.95 3.61 -10.90
CA ALA A 56 5.33 3.00 -9.72
C ALA A 56 3.87 2.60 -10.01
N LEU A 57 3.10 3.48 -10.66
CA LEU A 57 1.72 3.19 -11.08
C LEU A 57 1.65 2.02 -12.08
N ALA A 58 2.48 2.04 -13.12
CA ALA A 58 2.53 0.98 -14.12
C ALA A 58 2.91 -0.38 -13.50
N THR A 59 3.84 -0.37 -12.54
CA THR A 59 4.22 -1.58 -11.80
C THR A 59 3.07 -2.09 -10.94
N TYR A 60 2.38 -1.20 -10.23
CA TYR A 60 1.20 -1.53 -9.43
C TYR A 60 0.08 -2.12 -10.29
N GLU A 61 -0.25 -1.50 -11.43
CA GLU A 61 -1.26 -1.99 -12.36
C GLU A 61 -0.88 -3.37 -12.91
N ARG A 62 0.39 -3.57 -13.29
CA ARG A 62 0.89 -4.86 -13.79
C ARG A 62 0.72 -6.00 -12.78
N ILE A 63 1.00 -5.76 -11.49
CA ILE A 63 0.96 -6.82 -10.45
C ILE A 63 -0.43 -7.04 -9.85
N SER A 64 -1.28 -6.01 -9.86
CA SER A 64 -2.59 -6.04 -9.20
C SER A 64 -3.78 -6.08 -10.15
N GLY A 65 -3.60 -5.68 -11.40
CA GLY A 65 -4.68 -5.46 -12.37
C GLY A 65 -5.52 -4.20 -12.10
N PHE A 66 -5.20 -3.41 -11.06
CA PHE A 66 -5.94 -2.20 -10.71
C PHE A 66 -5.21 -0.94 -11.19
N LYS A 67 -5.95 -0.06 -11.87
CA LYS A 67 -5.44 1.21 -12.36
C LYS A 67 -5.56 2.30 -11.29
N GLU A 68 -4.46 2.55 -10.59
CA GLU A 68 -4.30 3.73 -9.73
C GLU A 68 -3.84 4.94 -10.56
N THR A 69 -4.17 6.15 -10.11
CA THR A 69 -3.80 7.41 -10.76
C THR A 69 -2.92 8.30 -9.90
N ASN A 70 -2.87 8.03 -8.59
CA ASN A 70 -2.07 8.78 -7.62
C ASN A 70 -0.92 7.92 -7.07
N PRO A 71 0.34 8.18 -7.46
CA PRO A 71 1.49 7.43 -6.94
C PRO A 71 1.61 7.52 -5.42
N LEU A 72 1.14 8.60 -4.80
CA LEU A 72 1.17 8.76 -3.34
C LEU A 72 0.17 7.84 -2.62
N ALA A 73 -0.87 7.37 -3.31
CA ALA A 73 -1.80 6.40 -2.74
C ALA A 73 -1.11 5.05 -2.48
N LEU A 74 -0.13 4.69 -3.31
CA LEU A 74 0.57 3.42 -3.20
C LEU A 74 1.30 3.25 -1.87
N TYR A 75 1.71 4.34 -1.19
CA TYR A 75 2.31 4.28 0.15
C TYR A 75 1.43 3.61 1.19
N HIS A 76 0.11 3.69 1.03
CA HIS A 76 -0.84 3.05 1.93
C HIS A 76 -1.53 1.83 1.34
N HIS A 77 -1.06 1.38 0.16
CA HIS A 77 -1.44 0.11 -0.44
C HIS A 77 -0.47 -1.00 -0.03
N ARG A 78 -0.14 -1.06 1.27
CA ARG A 78 0.85 -1.97 1.85
C ARG A 78 0.28 -2.72 3.04
N LEU A 79 0.33 -4.05 2.99
CA LEU A 79 -0.33 -4.94 3.95
C LEU A 79 0.18 -4.75 5.39
N SER A 80 1.48 -4.54 5.58
CA SER A 80 2.07 -4.36 6.92
C SER A 80 1.55 -3.14 7.67
N LEU A 81 0.88 -2.20 6.99
CA LEU A 81 0.26 -1.04 7.63
C LEU A 81 -1.08 -1.36 8.29
N TYR A 82 -1.66 -2.53 8.01
CA TYR A 82 -2.96 -2.94 8.52
C TYR A 82 -2.81 -4.04 9.57
N GLY A 83 -3.77 -4.10 10.48
CA GLY A 83 -3.90 -5.24 11.39
C GLY A 83 -4.72 -6.37 10.77
N PRO A 84 -4.95 -7.46 11.52
CA PRO A 84 -5.75 -8.58 11.04
C PRO A 84 -7.17 -8.13 10.66
N PRO A 85 -7.91 -8.93 9.87
CA PRO A 85 -9.34 -8.74 9.66
C PRO A 85 -10.11 -8.71 10.98
N CYS A 86 -11.13 -7.86 11.07
CA CYS A 86 -12.08 -7.88 12.17
C CYS A 86 -12.88 -9.18 12.18
N ALA A 87 -13.00 -9.84 13.33
CA ALA A 87 -13.75 -11.09 13.47
C ALA A 87 -15.26 -10.92 13.21
N GLU A 88 -15.80 -9.71 13.40
CA GLU A 88 -17.23 -9.43 13.24
C GLU A 88 -17.60 -8.98 11.82
N CYS A 89 -16.84 -8.05 11.23
CA CYS A 89 -17.19 -7.45 9.93
C CYS A 89 -16.19 -7.71 8.81
N GLY A 90 -15.10 -8.44 9.07
CA GLY A 90 -14.07 -8.77 8.08
C GLY A 90 -13.16 -7.63 7.63
N LYS A 91 -13.51 -6.36 7.89
CA LYS A 91 -12.65 -5.23 7.52
C LYS A 91 -11.32 -5.25 8.28
N PRO A 92 -10.21 -4.88 7.65
CA PRO A 92 -8.91 -4.87 8.31
C PRO A 92 -8.86 -3.84 9.44
N LEU A 93 -8.21 -4.20 10.54
CA LEU A 93 -7.91 -3.23 11.58
C LEU A 93 -6.98 -2.12 11.03
N ARG A 94 -7.18 -0.88 11.50
CA ARG A 94 -6.49 0.31 10.94
C ARG A 94 -4.97 0.25 11.04
N THR A 95 -4.45 -0.45 12.04
CA THR A 95 -3.01 -0.64 12.27
C THR A 95 -2.77 -2.03 12.88
N PRO A 96 -1.54 -2.57 12.81
CA PRO A 96 -1.18 -3.83 13.47
C PRO A 96 -1.42 -3.83 14.99
N ALA A 97 -1.38 -2.66 15.62
CA ALA A 97 -1.55 -2.48 17.06
C ALA A 97 -2.98 -2.07 17.48
N ALA A 98 -3.91 -1.91 16.53
CA ALA A 98 -5.28 -1.49 16.86
C ALA A 98 -5.98 -2.50 17.77
N ASN A 99 -6.68 -2.01 18.79
CA ASN A 99 -7.38 -2.83 19.78
C ASN A 99 -8.89 -2.99 19.49
N TYR A 100 -9.41 -2.31 18.46
CA TYR A 100 -10.81 -2.38 18.04
C TYR A 100 -10.94 -2.07 16.54
N CYS A 101 -12.06 -2.51 15.96
CA CYS A 101 -12.41 -2.25 14.58
C CYS A 101 -13.00 -0.85 14.40
N ALA A 102 -12.44 -0.04 13.50
CA ALA A 102 -12.93 1.30 13.26
C ALA A 102 -14.22 1.37 12.42
N ALA A 103 -14.74 0.23 11.92
CA ALA A 103 -16.00 0.17 11.18
C ALA A 103 -17.19 -0.18 12.09
N CYS A 104 -17.04 -1.16 12.97
CA CYS A 104 -18.14 -1.68 13.80
C CYS A 104 -17.88 -1.57 15.31
N SER A 105 -16.74 -1.00 15.74
CA SER A 105 -16.34 -0.85 17.14
C SER A 105 -16.07 -2.15 17.90
N ALA A 106 -16.16 -3.32 17.25
CA ALA A 106 -15.85 -4.60 17.87
C ALA A 106 -14.39 -4.63 18.39
N PRO A 107 -14.13 -5.22 19.57
CA PRO A 107 -12.77 -5.37 20.08
C PRO A 107 -11.94 -6.27 19.15
N ARG A 108 -10.61 -6.11 19.18
CA ARG A 108 -9.70 -7.01 18.47
C ARG A 108 -9.88 -8.42 19.00
N GLY A 109 -10.26 -9.35 18.11
CA GLY A 109 -10.31 -10.77 18.44
C GLY A 109 -8.95 -11.23 18.94
N ARG A 110 -8.93 -12.09 19.96
CA ARG A 110 -7.70 -12.73 20.41
C ARG A 110 -7.13 -13.54 19.24
N SER A 111 -5.86 -13.32 18.89
CA SER A 111 -5.17 -14.19 17.96
C SER A 111 -5.16 -15.59 18.56
N ASN A 112 -5.90 -16.54 17.98
CA ASN A 112 -5.71 -17.96 18.27
C ASN A 112 -4.41 -18.39 17.59
N ALA A 113 -3.27 -17.95 18.12
CA ALA A 113 -2.01 -18.61 17.87
C ALA A 113 -2.04 -19.87 18.72
N THR A 114 -2.52 -20.96 18.12
CA THR A 114 -2.44 -22.30 18.71
C THR A 114 -0.96 -22.59 19.00
N ARG A 115 -0.72 -23.11 20.21
CA ARG A 115 0.58 -23.55 20.74
C ARG A 115 1.36 -24.43 19.77
#